data_AF-A0A916QQZ9-F1
#
_entry.id   AF-A0A916QQZ9-F1
#
_cell.length_a   1.000
_cell.length_b   1.000
_cell.length_c   1.000
_cell.angle_alpha   90.00
_cell.angle_beta   90.00
_cell.angle_gamma   90.00
#
_symmetry.space_group_name_H-M   'P 1'
#
loop_
_entity.id
_entity.type
_entity.pdbx_description
1 polymer ?
#
loop_
_entity_poly.entity_id
_entity_poly.type
_entity_poly.pdbx_seq_one_letter_code
_entity_poly.pdbx_strand_id
1 'polypeptide(L)'
;MTSDSSNSEQSHPKEKPQNQLEEEDIRRELLRGREFTLADVIGQEGGGFMKGESPVPKLVQVKAEINTLISQNLRDVSGVLEAVLYRWVDEDTARISKHLDSPLQALLGLLKSILENPPILHELVRQVDMLWGKINNERPYFQRPGEPAHPDDEYTHESVYQQLVELTRCLNSKSS
;
A
#
# COMPACT_ATOMS: atom_id res chain seq x y z
N MET A 1 -4.40 53.69 -42.79
CA MET A 1 -3.05 53.49 -43.33
C MET A 1 -2.11 54.35 -42.47
N THR A 2 -1.56 53.82 -41.38
CA THR A 2 -0.20 53.21 -41.30
C THR A 2 0.85 54.18 -41.86
N SER A 3 1.77 54.74 -41.06
CA SER A 3 3.02 54.10 -40.61
C SER A 3 3.58 54.93 -39.43
N ASP A 4 3.92 54.39 -38.27
CA ASP A 4 5.04 53.51 -37.92
C ASP A 4 6.38 54.26 -37.73
N SER A 5 6.91 54.23 -36.50
CA SER A 5 8.35 54.13 -36.20
C SER A 5 8.53 53.94 -34.69
N SER A 6 8.65 52.68 -34.33
CA SER A 6 8.90 52.15 -32.99
C SER A 6 10.36 52.35 -32.60
N ASN A 7 10.57 52.77 -31.35
CA ASN A 7 11.87 52.81 -30.68
C ASN A 7 12.33 51.38 -30.34
N SER A 8 13.63 51.14 -30.50
CA SER A 8 14.30 49.86 -30.32
C SER A 8 14.85 49.74 -28.90
N GLU A 9 14.59 48.61 -28.23
CA GLU A 9 15.39 48.19 -27.07
C GLU A 9 15.73 46.70 -27.16
N GLN A 10 17.03 46.48 -27.06
CA GLN A 10 17.78 45.23 -27.08
C GLN A 10 17.30 44.20 -26.04
N SER A 11 17.21 42.94 -26.47
CA SER A 11 17.04 41.77 -25.63
C SER A 11 18.40 41.21 -25.18
N HIS A 12 18.67 41.27 -23.87
CA HIS A 12 19.68 40.43 -23.22
C HIS A 12 19.03 39.09 -22.80
N PRO A 13 19.64 37.93 -23.11
CA PRO A 13 19.18 36.66 -22.56
C PRO A 13 19.56 36.60 -21.08
N LYS A 14 18.56 36.49 -20.20
CA LYS A 14 18.76 36.24 -18.77
C LYS A 14 19.28 34.81 -18.57
N GLU A 15 20.54 34.70 -18.18
CA GLU A 15 21.10 33.49 -17.58
C GLU A 15 20.22 33.05 -16.40
N LYS A 16 19.76 31.79 -16.44
CA LYS A 16 19.04 31.18 -15.31
C LYS A 16 20.06 30.80 -14.23
N PRO A 17 19.82 31.10 -12.96
CA PRO A 17 20.77 30.85 -11.88
C PRO A 17 21.00 29.34 -11.69
N GLN A 18 22.27 28.94 -11.66
CA GLN A 18 22.79 27.56 -11.50
C GLN A 18 22.12 26.75 -10.37
N ASN A 19 21.61 27.43 -9.34
CA ASN A 19 20.99 26.82 -8.16
C ASN A 19 19.68 26.06 -8.47
N GLN A 20 18.96 26.43 -9.54
CA GLN A 20 17.69 25.76 -9.91
C GLN A 20 17.89 24.44 -10.68
N LEU A 21 19.05 24.27 -11.33
CA LEU A 21 19.37 23.05 -12.09
C LEU A 21 19.84 21.93 -11.15
N GLU A 22 20.65 22.27 -10.15
CA GLU A 22 21.09 21.32 -9.10
C GLU A 22 19.91 20.83 -8.25
N GLU A 23 18.94 21.69 -7.92
CA GLU A 23 17.76 21.32 -7.12
C GLU A 23 16.80 20.37 -7.88
N GLU A 24 16.66 20.55 -9.19
CA GLU A 24 15.86 19.67 -10.06
C GLU A 24 16.55 18.32 -10.32
N ASP A 25 17.89 18.31 -10.43
CA ASP A 25 18.64 17.08 -10.62
C ASP A 25 18.71 16.25 -9.33
N ILE A 26 18.82 16.89 -8.15
CA ILE A 26 18.69 16.22 -6.84
C ILE A 26 17.28 15.63 -6.67
N ARG A 27 16.23 16.33 -7.10
CA ARG A 27 14.84 15.82 -7.09
C ARG A 27 14.67 14.60 -8.01
N ARG A 28 15.26 14.62 -9.20
CA ARG A 28 15.23 13.49 -10.14
C ARG A 28 16.01 12.28 -9.66
N GLU A 29 17.10 12.50 -8.94
CA GLU A 29 17.93 11.43 -8.38
C GLU A 29 17.26 10.76 -7.17
N LEU A 30 16.52 11.54 -6.35
CA LEU A 30 15.69 11.03 -5.25
C LEU A 30 14.54 10.11 -5.73
N LEU A 31 14.01 10.34 -6.93
CA LEU A 31 12.93 9.55 -7.55
C LEU A 31 13.38 8.18 -8.08
N ARG A 32 14.69 7.92 -8.20
CA ARG A 32 15.23 6.69 -8.81
C ARG A 32 15.55 5.57 -7.83
N GLY A 33 15.51 5.81 -6.51
CA GLY A 33 15.97 4.85 -5.50
C GLY A 33 15.02 4.56 -4.34
N ARG A 34 13.80 5.13 -4.34
CA ARG A 34 12.87 5.00 -3.21
C ARG A 34 11.61 4.24 -3.63
N GLU A 35 11.30 3.15 -2.94
CA GLU A 35 9.95 2.58 -3.00
C GLU A 35 8.99 3.63 -2.42
N PHE A 36 8.02 4.08 -3.22
CA PHE A 36 7.05 5.10 -2.84
C PHE A 36 6.34 4.70 -1.54
N THR A 37 6.45 5.52 -0.50
CA THR A 37 5.74 5.29 0.76
C THR A 37 4.45 6.09 0.79
N LEU A 38 3.45 5.61 1.53
CA LEU A 38 2.14 6.27 1.71
C LEU A 38 2.26 7.74 2.19
N ALA A 39 3.36 8.10 2.85
CA ALA A 39 3.67 9.47 3.25
C ALA A 39 3.96 10.41 2.07
N ASP A 40 4.50 9.91 0.96
CA ASP A 40 4.89 10.72 -0.20
C ASP A 40 3.67 11.12 -1.05
N VAL A 41 2.62 10.28 -1.08
CA VAL A 41 1.35 10.55 -1.80
C VAL A 41 0.53 11.65 -1.12
N ILE A 42 0.62 11.77 0.21
CA ILE A 42 -0.14 12.76 0.99
C ILE A 42 0.33 14.20 0.70
N GLY A 43 1.58 14.39 0.26
CA GLY A 43 2.14 15.72 0.00
C GLY A 43 1.71 16.37 -1.33
N GLN A 44 1.17 15.60 -2.29
CA GLN A 44 1.09 16.06 -3.68
C GLN A 44 -0.26 16.69 -4.09
N GLU A 45 -1.33 16.55 -3.29
CA GLU A 45 -2.67 17.09 -3.62
C GLU A 45 -3.14 18.24 -2.69
N GLY A 46 -2.33 18.65 -1.71
CA GLY A 46 -2.70 19.65 -0.70
C GLY A 46 -2.10 21.03 -0.94
N GLY A 47 -2.39 21.66 -2.08
CA GLY A 47 -2.02 23.05 -2.36
C GLY A 47 -2.75 24.04 -1.44
N GLY A 48 -2.28 24.21 -0.21
CA GLY A 48 -2.61 25.32 0.68
C GLY A 48 -3.13 24.93 2.05
N PHE A 49 -2.26 24.57 3.00
CA PHE A 49 -2.56 24.71 4.43
C PHE A 49 -1.32 25.17 5.20
N MET A 50 -1.51 26.24 5.99
CA MET A 50 -0.49 26.94 6.77
C MET A 50 -0.09 26.14 8.03
N LYS A 51 1.18 26.29 8.43
CA LYS A 51 1.80 26.04 9.76
C LYS A 51 0.94 25.33 10.82
N GLY A 52 1.28 24.07 11.09
CA GLY A 52 0.83 23.29 12.24
C GLY A 52 0.06 22.04 11.81
N GLU A 53 0.80 20.94 11.59
CA GLU A 53 0.31 19.56 11.41
C GLU A 53 -1.08 19.40 10.76
N SER A 54 -1.11 19.28 9.42
CA SER A 54 -2.33 18.89 8.72
C SER A 54 -2.82 17.54 9.26
N PRO A 55 -4.09 17.42 9.69
CA PRO A 55 -4.60 16.16 10.20
C PRO A 55 -4.54 15.09 9.12
N VAL A 56 -4.07 13.89 9.48
CA VAL A 56 -4.02 12.72 8.59
C VAL A 56 -5.43 12.44 8.06
N PRO A 57 -5.65 12.21 6.75
CA PRO A 57 -6.98 11.92 6.21
C PRO A 57 -7.65 10.73 6.90
N LYS A 58 -8.97 10.80 7.16
CA LYS A 58 -9.70 9.75 7.88
C LYS A 58 -9.54 8.36 7.25
N LEU A 59 -9.57 8.28 5.92
CA LEU A 59 -9.35 7.02 5.19
C LEU A 59 -7.98 6.40 5.51
N VAL A 60 -6.92 7.23 5.59
CA VAL A 60 -5.56 6.80 5.94
C VAL A 60 -5.50 6.32 7.39
N GLN A 61 -6.15 7.04 8.32
CA GLN A 61 -6.25 6.61 9.71
C GLN A 61 -6.91 5.23 9.84
N VAL A 62 -8.00 5.00 9.11
CA VAL A 62 -8.74 3.73 9.14
C VAL A 62 -7.90 2.60 8.56
N LYS A 63 -7.20 2.81 7.44
CA LYS A 63 -6.25 1.83 6.89
C LYS A 63 -5.15 1.47 7.90
N ALA A 64 -4.57 2.48 8.57
CA ALA A 64 -3.55 2.26 9.60
C ALA A 64 -4.09 1.49 10.82
N GLU A 65 -5.33 1.76 11.23
CA GLU A 65 -6.01 1.03 12.30
C GLU A 65 -6.26 -0.44 11.91
N ILE A 66 -6.72 -0.69 10.68
CA ILE A 66 -6.87 -2.05 10.15
C ILE A 66 -5.53 -2.80 10.15
N ASN A 67 -4.44 -2.15 9.71
CA ASN A 67 -3.12 -2.76 9.71
C ASN A 67 -2.65 -3.08 11.14
N THR A 68 -2.96 -2.21 12.10
CA THR A 68 -2.70 -2.46 13.53
C THR A 68 -3.50 -3.66 14.06
N LEU A 69 -4.76 -3.81 13.63
CA LEU A 69 -5.58 -4.98 14.00
C LEU A 69 -5.01 -6.28 13.45
N ILE A 70 -4.45 -6.26 12.23
CA ILE A 70 -3.82 -7.44 11.63
C ILE A 70 -2.54 -7.80 12.40
N SER A 71 -1.56 -6.89 12.52
CA SER A 71 -0.28 -7.17 13.21
C SER A 71 -0.45 -7.64 14.66
N GLN A 72 -1.45 -7.14 15.37
CA GLN A 72 -1.68 -7.53 16.76
C GLN A 72 -2.30 -8.92 16.94
N ASN A 73 -2.92 -9.48 15.89
CA ASN A 73 -3.74 -10.68 16.01
C ASN A 73 -3.37 -11.80 15.02
N LEU A 74 -2.63 -11.49 13.97
CA LEU A 74 -2.11 -12.47 13.03
C LEU A 74 -0.79 -13.03 13.56
N ARG A 75 -0.65 -14.37 13.52
CA ARG A 75 0.60 -15.05 13.87
C ARG A 75 1.33 -15.46 12.60
N ASP A 76 2.04 -14.51 12.03
CA ASP A 76 2.82 -14.68 10.81
C ASP A 76 4.32 -14.61 11.15
N VAL A 77 5.04 -15.73 10.99
CA VAL A 77 6.44 -15.83 11.45
C VAL A 77 7.37 -15.02 10.56
N SER A 78 7.24 -15.17 9.23
CA SER A 78 8.06 -14.41 8.26
C SER A 78 7.47 -13.04 7.91
N GLY A 79 6.24 -12.72 8.34
CA GLY A 79 5.59 -11.42 8.11
C GLY A 79 5.11 -11.18 6.67
N VAL A 80 5.16 -12.20 5.81
CA VAL A 80 4.82 -12.08 4.39
C VAL A 80 3.31 -12.04 4.17
N LEU A 81 2.54 -12.86 4.88
CA LEU A 81 1.08 -12.84 4.83
C LEU A 81 0.54 -11.49 5.34
N GLU A 82 1.12 -10.96 6.42
CA GLU A 82 0.81 -9.64 6.96
C GLU A 82 1.02 -8.55 5.90
N ALA A 83 2.19 -8.53 5.25
CA ALA A 83 2.52 -7.54 4.23
C ALA A 83 1.57 -7.60 3.02
N VAL A 84 1.18 -8.79 2.58
CA VAL A 84 0.22 -8.94 1.47
C VAL A 84 -1.17 -8.47 1.89
N LEU A 85 -1.62 -8.78 3.11
CA LEU A 85 -2.90 -8.28 3.62
C LEU A 85 -2.92 -6.75 3.73
N TYR A 86 -1.83 -6.11 4.12
CA TYR A 86 -1.71 -4.64 4.12
C TYR A 86 -1.92 -4.04 2.73
N ARG A 87 -1.34 -4.68 1.69
CA ARG A 87 -1.58 -4.26 0.31
C ARG A 87 -3.04 -4.40 -0.08
N TRP A 88 -3.70 -5.50 0.28
CA TRP A 88 -5.12 -5.71 -0.02
C TRP A 88 -6.01 -4.70 0.69
N VAL A 89 -5.68 -4.33 1.93
CA VAL A 89 -6.34 -3.25 2.66
C VAL A 89 -6.13 -1.92 1.93
N ASP A 90 -4.92 -1.63 1.46
CA ASP A 90 -4.68 -0.39 0.72
C ASP A 90 -5.47 -0.31 -0.60
N GLU A 91 -5.54 -1.43 -1.32
CA GLU A 91 -6.24 -1.56 -2.60
C GLU A 91 -7.78 -1.56 -2.46
N ASP A 92 -8.35 -2.15 -1.41
CA ASP A 92 -9.81 -2.21 -1.17
C ASP A 92 -10.38 -0.91 -0.57
N THR A 93 -10.03 0.22 -1.19
CA THR A 93 -10.47 1.56 -0.78
C THR A 93 -12.00 1.69 -0.79
N ALA A 94 -12.68 0.99 -1.70
CA ALA A 94 -14.13 1.03 -1.83
C ALA A 94 -14.84 0.43 -0.62
N ARG A 95 -14.35 -0.68 -0.05
CA ARG A 95 -14.89 -1.25 1.19
C ARG A 95 -14.57 -0.36 2.38
N ILE A 96 -13.33 0.07 2.50
CA ILE A 96 -12.88 0.86 3.66
C ILE A 96 -13.63 2.19 3.77
N SER A 97 -13.87 2.85 2.63
CA SER A 97 -14.62 4.11 2.59
C SER A 97 -16.08 3.96 3.08
N LYS A 98 -16.66 2.76 3.04
CA LYS A 98 -18.01 2.48 3.58
C LYS A 98 -18.01 2.25 5.09
N HIS A 99 -16.84 2.06 5.69
CA HIS A 99 -16.65 1.63 7.07
C HIS A 99 -15.67 2.55 7.82
N LEU A 100 -15.68 3.86 7.52
CA LEU A 100 -14.74 4.81 8.12
C LEU A 100 -14.82 4.89 9.66
N ASP A 101 -15.98 4.59 10.23
CA ASP A 101 -16.20 4.56 11.67
C ASP A 101 -16.22 3.13 12.25
N SER A 102 -16.03 2.12 11.40
CA SER A 102 -16.01 0.71 11.80
C SER A 102 -14.87 -0.09 11.13
N PRO A 103 -13.60 0.24 11.41
CA PRO A 103 -12.43 -0.43 10.81
C PRO A 103 -12.44 -1.96 10.97
N LEU A 104 -12.87 -2.43 12.15
CA LEU A 104 -13.02 -3.86 12.44
C LEU A 104 -14.01 -4.55 11.46
N GLN A 105 -15.13 -3.89 11.14
CA GLN A 105 -16.13 -4.44 10.21
C GLN A 105 -15.60 -4.46 8.77
N ALA A 106 -14.81 -3.47 8.37
CA ALA A 106 -14.13 -3.47 7.08
C ALA A 106 -13.20 -4.69 6.95
N LEU A 107 -12.36 -4.92 7.97
CA LEU A 107 -11.43 -6.04 8.01
C LEU A 107 -12.15 -7.39 8.01
N LEU A 108 -13.16 -7.57 8.87
CA LEU A 108 -13.98 -8.79 8.88
C LEU A 108 -14.65 -9.04 7.52
N GLY A 109 -15.11 -7.99 6.85
CA GLY A 109 -15.65 -8.08 5.50
C GLY A 109 -14.63 -8.57 4.47
N LEU A 110 -13.39 -8.05 4.52
CA LEU A 110 -12.29 -8.50 3.66
C LEU A 110 -11.96 -9.97 3.89
N LEU A 111 -11.73 -10.36 5.16
CA LEU A 111 -11.43 -11.73 5.56
C LEU A 111 -12.53 -12.70 5.14
N LYS A 112 -13.79 -12.32 5.35
CA LYS A 112 -14.95 -13.10 4.89
C LYS A 112 -14.92 -13.34 3.39
N SER A 113 -14.65 -12.30 2.59
CA SER A 113 -14.60 -12.46 1.13
C SER A 113 -13.46 -13.38 0.65
N ILE A 114 -12.36 -13.46 1.40
CA ILE A 114 -11.27 -14.39 1.12
C ILE A 114 -11.68 -15.81 1.53
N LEU A 115 -12.18 -15.99 2.75
CA LEU A 115 -12.51 -17.30 3.34
C LEU A 115 -13.68 -18.00 2.64
N GLU A 116 -14.66 -17.25 2.12
CA GLU A 116 -15.83 -17.81 1.43
C GLU A 116 -15.57 -18.10 -0.06
N ASN A 117 -14.42 -17.69 -0.60
CA ASN A 117 -14.12 -17.77 -2.03
C ASN A 117 -12.73 -18.40 -2.25
N PRO A 118 -12.64 -19.74 -2.47
CA PRO A 118 -11.37 -20.42 -2.63
C PRO A 118 -10.45 -19.84 -3.73
N PRO A 119 -10.96 -19.42 -4.92
CA PRO A 119 -10.15 -18.68 -5.89
C PRO A 119 -9.44 -17.42 -5.33
N ILE A 120 -10.11 -16.64 -4.47
CA ILE A 120 -9.53 -15.45 -3.85
C ILE A 120 -8.44 -15.85 -2.84
N LEU A 121 -8.69 -16.88 -2.03
CA LEU A 121 -7.68 -17.45 -1.13
C LEU A 121 -6.44 -17.93 -1.88
N HIS A 122 -6.60 -18.64 -3.00
CA HIS A 122 -5.47 -19.12 -3.79
C HIS A 122 -4.67 -17.97 -4.40
N GLU A 123 -5.34 -16.90 -4.84
CA GLU A 123 -4.63 -15.70 -5.32
C GLU A 123 -3.87 -15.00 -4.19
N LEU A 124 -4.45 -14.91 -2.99
CA LEU A 124 -3.74 -14.40 -1.81
C LEU A 124 -2.48 -15.20 -1.55
N VAL A 125 -2.59 -16.53 -1.48
CA VAL A 125 -1.46 -17.44 -1.22
C VAL A 125 -0.39 -17.30 -2.31
N ARG A 126 -0.79 -17.29 -3.58
CA ARG A 126 0.14 -17.06 -4.70
C ARG A 126 0.91 -15.74 -4.55
N GLN A 127 0.27 -14.67 -4.06
CA GLN A 127 0.93 -13.40 -3.80
C GLN A 127 1.88 -13.46 -2.61
N VAL A 128 1.54 -14.22 -1.57
CA VAL A 128 2.41 -14.50 -0.43
C VAL A 128 3.65 -15.25 -0.89
N ASP A 129 3.51 -16.34 -1.64
CA ASP A 129 4.64 -17.11 -2.18
C ASP A 129 5.57 -16.26 -3.04
N MET A 130 5.00 -15.41 -3.90
CA MET A 130 5.79 -14.47 -4.71
C MET A 130 6.60 -13.50 -3.85
N LEU A 131 5.99 -12.93 -2.81
CA LEU A 131 6.68 -11.99 -1.93
C LEU A 131 7.74 -12.71 -1.08
N TRP A 132 7.42 -13.90 -0.57
CA TRP A 132 8.36 -14.74 0.17
C TRP A 132 9.59 -15.08 -0.68
N GLY A 133 9.40 -15.54 -1.92
CA GLY A 133 10.52 -15.84 -2.82
C GLY A 133 11.35 -14.60 -3.17
N LYS A 134 10.71 -13.43 -3.31
CA LYS A 134 11.41 -12.16 -3.51
C LYS A 134 12.28 -11.79 -2.31
N ILE A 135 11.75 -11.91 -1.08
CA ILE A 135 12.46 -11.54 0.16
C ILE A 135 13.62 -12.51 0.44
N ASN A 136 13.39 -13.80 0.26
CA ASN A 136 14.38 -14.84 0.53
C ASN A 136 15.35 -15.09 -0.64
N ASN A 137 15.12 -14.47 -1.80
CA ASN A 137 15.87 -14.72 -3.04
C ASN A 137 15.84 -16.21 -3.44
N GLU A 138 14.67 -16.83 -3.26
CA GLU A 138 14.40 -18.24 -3.54
C GLU A 138 13.23 -18.40 -4.51
N ARG A 139 13.08 -19.60 -5.08
CA ARG A 139 11.97 -19.90 -5.98
C ARG A 139 10.70 -20.13 -5.15
N PRO A 140 9.60 -19.40 -5.39
CA PRO A 140 8.33 -19.63 -4.71
C PRO A 140 7.77 -21.04 -4.91
N TYR A 141 7.15 -21.58 -3.87
CA TYR A 141 6.44 -22.86 -3.92
C TYR A 141 4.96 -22.66 -4.26
N PHE A 142 4.64 -22.51 -5.54
CA PHE A 142 3.23 -22.36 -5.94
C PHE A 142 2.44 -23.67 -5.76
N GLN A 143 1.45 -23.65 -4.86
CA GLN A 143 0.49 -24.74 -4.73
C GLN A 143 -0.63 -24.65 -5.79
N ARG A 144 -0.98 -25.77 -6.43
CA ARG A 144 -2.18 -25.84 -7.29
C ARG A 144 -3.40 -26.34 -6.51
N PRO A 145 -4.62 -25.94 -6.90
CA PRO A 145 -5.83 -26.46 -6.26
C PRO A 145 -5.90 -27.99 -6.32
N GLY A 146 -6.03 -28.64 -5.16
CA GLY A 146 -6.11 -30.10 -5.03
C GLY A 146 -4.77 -30.84 -5.05
N GLU A 147 -3.64 -30.16 -5.25
CA GLU A 147 -2.31 -30.76 -5.10
C GLU A 147 -1.81 -30.64 -3.65
N PRO A 148 -1.02 -31.62 -3.17
CA PRO A 148 -0.38 -31.51 -1.86
C PRO A 148 0.60 -30.33 -1.84
N ALA A 149 0.71 -29.69 -0.68
CA ALA A 149 1.67 -28.62 -0.47
C ALA A 149 3.12 -29.14 -0.51
N HIS A 150 4.06 -28.25 -0.84
CA HIS A 150 5.49 -28.58 -0.74
C HIS A 150 5.88 -28.70 0.76
N PRO A 151 6.71 -29.68 1.15
CA PRO A 151 7.02 -29.92 2.57
C PRO A 151 7.71 -28.73 3.25
N ASP A 152 8.47 -27.95 2.49
CA ASP A 152 9.21 -26.78 2.99
C ASP A 152 8.46 -25.45 2.77
N ASP A 153 7.21 -25.50 2.31
CA ASP A 153 6.41 -24.30 2.09
C ASP A 153 5.70 -23.84 3.38
N GLU A 154 6.02 -22.63 3.82
CA GLU A 154 5.42 -21.97 4.98
C GLU A 154 3.96 -21.59 4.72
N TYR A 155 3.63 -21.21 3.48
CA TYR A 155 2.37 -20.54 3.11
C TYR A 155 1.49 -21.38 2.19
N THR A 156 1.18 -22.59 2.64
CA THR A 156 0.20 -23.45 1.96
C THR A 156 -1.22 -22.86 1.98
N HIS A 157 -2.09 -23.31 1.07
CA HIS A 157 -3.52 -22.96 1.09
C HIS A 157 -4.18 -23.24 2.46
N GLU A 158 -3.85 -24.37 3.08
CA GLU A 158 -4.43 -24.78 4.37
C GLU A 158 -3.89 -23.93 5.52
N SER A 159 -2.57 -23.72 5.60
CA SER A 159 -1.95 -22.93 6.66
C SER A 159 -2.41 -21.47 6.63
N VAL A 160 -2.52 -20.87 5.44
CA VAL A 160 -3.06 -19.51 5.30
C VAL A 160 -4.55 -19.47 5.65
N TYR A 161 -5.35 -20.45 5.20
CA TYR A 161 -6.76 -20.53 5.58
C TYR A 161 -6.94 -20.55 7.11
N GLN A 162 -6.20 -21.42 7.81
CA GLN A 162 -6.27 -21.53 9.26
C GLN A 162 -5.85 -20.22 9.96
N GLN A 163 -4.78 -19.57 9.50
CA GLN A 163 -4.36 -18.28 10.03
C GLN A 163 -5.45 -17.20 9.89
N LEU A 164 -6.14 -17.15 8.75
CA LEU A 164 -7.23 -16.19 8.54
C LEU A 164 -8.48 -16.52 9.37
N VAL A 165 -8.80 -17.80 9.57
CA VAL A 165 -9.87 -18.25 10.46
C VAL A 165 -9.55 -17.88 11.92
N GLU A 166 -8.32 -18.09 12.36
CA GLU A 166 -7.85 -17.70 13.70
C GLU A 166 -7.91 -16.19 13.89
N LEU A 167 -7.40 -15.42 12.93
CA LEU A 167 -7.50 -13.96 12.93
C LEU A 167 -8.96 -13.51 13.07
N THR A 168 -9.86 -14.07 12.27
CA THR A 168 -11.30 -13.76 12.34
C THR A 168 -11.89 -14.08 13.73
N ARG A 169 -11.52 -15.22 14.32
CA ARG A 169 -11.95 -15.62 15.67
C ARG A 169 -11.46 -14.63 16.73
N CYS A 170 -10.19 -14.26 16.69
CA CYS A 170 -9.59 -13.28 17.61
C CYS A 170 -10.28 -11.92 17.51
N LEU A 171 -10.54 -11.44 16.29
CA LEU A 171 -11.23 -10.17 16.04
C LEU A 171 -12.68 -10.19 16.57
N ASN A 172 -13.43 -11.26 16.33
CA ASN A 172 -14.80 -11.39 16.86
C ASN A 172 -14.84 -11.42 18.39
N SER A 173 -13.85 -12.05 19.04
CA SER A 173 -13.77 -12.07 20.51
C SER A 173 -13.56 -10.70 21.16
N LYS A 174 -13.02 -9.72 20.42
CA LYS A 174 -12.83 -8.33 20.88
C LYS A 174 -14.05 -7.44 20.66
N SER A 175 -15.06 -7.95 19.94
CA SER A 175 -16.31 -7.23 19.65
C SER A 175 -17.44 -7.53 20.64
N SER A 176 -17.22 -8.48 21.57
CA SER A 176 -18.12 -8.87 22.66
C SER A 176 -17.67 -8.23 23.97
#